data_AF-A0A9X8MT84-F1
#
_entry.id   AF-A0A9X8MT84-F1
#
_cell.length_a   1.000
_cell.length_b   1.000
_cell.length_c   1.000
_cell.angle_alpha   90.00
_cell.angle_beta   90.00
_cell.angle_gamma   90.00
#
_symmetry.space_group_name_H-M   'P 1'
#
loop_
_entity.id
_entity.type
_entity.pdbx_description
1 polymer ?
#
loop_
_entity_poly.entity_id
_entity_poly.type
_entity_poly.pdbx_seq_one_letter_code
_entity_poly.pdbx_strand_id
1 'polypeptide(L)'
;MTEWERSKRGAKKFAREVELGKTYYIIMTSTNPWGDEPVWTSYVFDHRQVFTGGAMSGSMSAEGLCLNYGPVYDEKPGSHIRPMCERDDDQLYATPADIVQVRKSRDKKPARR
;
A
#
# COMPACT_ATOMS: atom_id res chain seq x y z
N MET A 1 5.15 0.06 -15.91
CA MET A 1 4.42 1.03 -15.08
C MET A 1 2.93 1.10 -15.44
N THR A 2 2.09 0.44 -14.65
CA THR A 2 0.63 0.63 -14.67
C THR A 2 0.27 1.75 -13.71
N GLU A 3 -0.48 2.74 -14.19
CA GLU A 3 -0.96 3.87 -13.40
C GLU A 3 -2.48 3.83 -13.26
N TRP A 4 -2.97 4.02 -12.03
CA TRP A 4 -4.38 4.22 -11.75
C TRP A 4 -4.65 5.66 -11.32
N GLU A 5 -5.34 6.41 -12.17
CA GLU A 5 -5.68 7.81 -11.93
C GLU A 5 -6.59 8.01 -10.71
N ARG A 6 -6.46 9.19 -10.08
CA ARG A 6 -7.35 9.67 -9.02
C ARG A 6 -8.74 10.05 -9.56
N SER A 7 -9.51 9.04 -9.96
CA SER A 7 -10.89 9.20 -10.39
C SER A 7 -11.73 8.05 -9.84
N LYS A 8 -13.05 8.22 -9.72
CA LYS A 8 -13.95 7.12 -9.31
C LYS A 8 -13.80 5.89 -10.21
N ARG A 9 -13.55 6.10 -11.51
CA ARG A 9 -13.33 5.03 -12.47
C ARG A 9 -11.96 4.37 -12.26
N GLY A 10 -10.90 5.15 -12.06
CA GLY A 10 -9.56 4.67 -11.78
C GLY A 10 -9.49 3.88 -10.48
N ALA A 11 -10.10 4.39 -9.40
CA ALA A 11 -10.16 3.74 -8.10
C ALA A 11 -10.93 2.40 -8.15
N LYS A 12 -12.05 2.35 -8.89
CA LYS A 12 -12.80 1.10 -9.08
C LYS A 12 -12.05 0.08 -9.94
N LYS A 13 -11.29 0.55 -10.94
CA LYS A 13 -10.41 -0.30 -11.76
C LYS A 13 -9.28 -0.88 -10.89
N PHE A 14 -8.61 -0.02 -10.12
CA PHE A 14 -7.57 -0.41 -9.17
C PHE A 14 -8.09 -1.45 -8.16
N ALA A 15 -9.25 -1.22 -7.55
CA ALA A 15 -9.82 -2.15 -6.58
C ALA A 15 -10.16 -3.53 -7.17
N ARG A 16 -10.29 -3.66 -8.50
CA ARG A 16 -10.48 -4.94 -9.19
C ARG A 16 -9.17 -5.63 -9.53
N GLU A 17 -8.17 -4.86 -9.95
CA GLU A 17 -6.85 -5.33 -10.41
C GLU A 17 -5.84 -5.51 -9.26
N VAL A 18 -6.18 -5.03 -8.06
CA VAL A 18 -5.32 -5.15 -6.89
C VAL A 18 -5.09 -6.62 -6.48
N GLU A 19 -3.81 -6.98 -6.38
CA GLU A 19 -3.35 -8.29 -5.95
C GLU A 19 -2.96 -8.23 -4.47
N LEU A 20 -3.42 -9.22 -3.70
CA LEU A 20 -3.03 -9.32 -2.29
C LEU A 20 -1.55 -9.70 -2.17
N GLY A 21 -0.83 -9.03 -1.29
CA GLY A 21 0.61 -9.20 -1.06
C GLY A 21 1.50 -8.44 -2.04
N LYS A 22 0.95 -7.83 -3.09
CA LYS A 22 1.70 -6.95 -4.01
C LYS A 22 1.89 -5.57 -3.36
N THR A 23 3.06 -4.98 -3.61
CA THR A 23 3.39 -3.62 -3.15
C THR A 23 2.99 -2.62 -4.22
N TYR A 24 2.27 -1.59 -3.82
CA TYR A 24 1.87 -0.47 -4.66
C TYR A 24 2.46 0.81 -4.10
N TYR A 25 2.71 1.79 -4.97
CA TYR A 25 3.36 3.04 -4.62
C TYR A 25 2.46 4.21 -4.92
N ILE A 26 2.55 5.27 -4.12
CA ILE A 26 1.94 6.56 -4.42
C ILE A 26 3.02 7.64 -4.32
N ILE A 27 2.86 8.69 -5.11
CA ILE A 27 3.70 9.88 -5.05
C ILE A 27 2.83 10.99 -4.48
N MET A 28 3.32 11.63 -3.43
CA MET A 28 2.67 12.76 -2.77
C MET A 28 3.65 13.93 -2.69
N THR A 29 3.11 15.13 -2.52
CA THR A 29 3.92 16.32 -2.28
C THR A 29 4.05 16.53 -0.79
N SER A 30 5.28 16.58 -0.29
CA SER A 30 5.61 16.94 1.09
C SER A 30 5.94 18.43 1.13
N THR A 31 5.22 19.18 1.96
CA THR A 31 5.49 20.61 2.20
C THR A 31 6.55 20.74 3.29
N ASN A 32 7.78 21.05 2.88
CA ASN A 32 8.88 21.33 3.78
C ASN A 32 9.08 22.84 3.95
N PRO A 33 9.76 23.29 5.02
CA PRO A 33 10.13 24.70 5.20
C PRO A 33 10.94 25.30 4.03
N TRP A 34 11.66 24.47 3.27
CA TRP A 34 12.51 24.89 2.15
C TRP A 34 11.87 24.69 0.77
N GLY A 35 10.64 24.20 0.70
CA GLY A 35 9.91 23.99 -0.55
C GLY A 35 9.03 22.74 -0.55
N ASP A 36 8.19 22.65 -1.57
CA ASP A 36 7.41 21.46 -1.85
C ASP A 36 8.25 20.44 -2.62
N GLU A 37 8.33 19.21 -2.10
CA GLU A 37 9.10 18.14 -2.73
C GLU A 37 8.24 16.90 -2.98
N PRO A 38 8.41 16.23 -4.14
CA PRO A 38 7.77 14.95 -4.39
C PRO A 38 8.43 13.88 -3.53
N VAL A 39 7.60 13.11 -2.84
CA VAL A 39 8.01 11.96 -2.02
C VAL A 39 7.11 10.77 -2.32
N TRP A 40 7.62 9.56 -2.12
CA TRP A 40 6.82 8.35 -2.33
C TRP A 40 6.62 7.55 -1.05
N THR A 41 5.51 6.81 -1.00
CA THR A 41 5.25 5.83 0.04
C THR A 41 4.66 4.56 -0.58
N SER A 42 4.77 3.44 0.15
CA SER A 42 4.36 2.11 -0.32
C SER A 42 3.21 1.54 0.52
N TYR A 43 2.27 0.88 -0.14
CA TYR A 43 1.12 0.20 0.46
C TYR A 43 1.07 -1.26 0.02
N VAL A 44 0.59 -2.11 0.92
CA VAL A 44 0.48 -3.56 0.68
C VAL A 44 -0.89 -4.01 1.16
N PHE A 45 -1.66 -4.61 0.26
CA PHE A 45 -2.98 -5.12 0.58
C PHE A 45 -2.87 -6.56 1.08
N ASP A 46 -3.21 -6.80 2.34
CA ASP A 46 -2.94 -8.06 3.03
C ASP A 46 -4.20 -8.91 3.23
N HIS A 47 -5.40 -8.33 3.14
CA HIS A 47 -6.67 -9.05 3.21
C HIS A 47 -7.76 -8.40 2.36
N ARG A 48 -8.88 -9.12 2.23
CA ARG A 48 -10.15 -8.57 1.77
C ARG A 48 -11.09 -8.38 2.95
N GLN A 49 -11.85 -7.30 2.95
CA GLN A 49 -12.90 -7.04 3.93
C GLN A 49 -14.03 -8.07 3.77
N VAL A 50 -14.52 -8.62 4.88
CA VAL A 50 -15.49 -9.74 4.88
C VAL A 50 -16.83 -9.36 4.21
N PHE A 51 -17.32 -8.14 4.43
CA PHE A 51 -18.63 -7.72 3.93
C PHE A 51 -18.60 -7.19 2.49
N THR A 52 -17.59 -6.41 2.14
CA THR A 52 -17.53 -5.70 0.84
C THR A 52 -16.61 -6.40 -0.16
N GLY A 53 -15.76 -7.35 0.28
CA GLY A 53 -14.79 -8.04 -0.56
C GLY A 53 -13.63 -7.17 -1.06
N GLY A 54 -13.58 -5.90 -0.65
CA GLY A 54 -12.56 -4.93 -1.06
C GLY A 54 -11.20 -5.27 -0.44
N ALA A 55 -10.12 -5.11 -1.21
CA ALA A 55 -8.76 -5.28 -0.70
C ALA A 55 -8.40 -4.15 0.26
N MET A 56 -7.78 -4.52 1.38
CA MET A 56 -7.47 -3.63 2.50
C MET A 56 -5.98 -3.68 2.84
N SER A 57 -5.42 -2.51 3.14
CA SER A 57 -4.09 -2.30 3.70
C SER A 57 -4.29 -1.67 5.07
N GLY A 58 -4.30 -2.48 6.14
CA GLY A 58 -4.69 -2.01 7.47
C GLY A 58 -6.14 -1.53 7.48
N SER A 59 -6.37 -0.24 7.76
CA SER A 59 -7.69 0.41 7.76
C SER A 59 -8.09 1.03 6.41
N MET A 60 -7.19 1.05 5.42
CA MET A 60 -7.41 1.73 4.14
C MET A 60 -7.81 0.72 3.06
N SER A 61 -8.90 0.98 2.33
CA SER A 61 -9.28 0.18 1.16
C SER A 61 -8.49 0.58 -0.09
N ALA A 62 -8.34 -0.32 -1.05
CA ALA A 62 -7.69 -0.02 -2.33
C ALA A 62 -8.35 1.16 -3.05
N GLU A 63 -9.69 1.18 -3.07
CA GLU A 63 -10.45 2.28 -3.66
C GLU A 63 -10.22 3.60 -2.90
N GLY A 64 -10.23 3.56 -1.56
CA GLY A 64 -9.98 4.72 -0.71
C GLY A 64 -8.57 5.28 -0.91
N LEU A 65 -7.56 4.42 -1.03
CA LEU A 65 -6.19 4.82 -1.30
C LEU A 65 -6.10 5.61 -2.61
N CYS A 66 -6.68 5.07 -3.69
CA CYS A 66 -6.64 5.70 -5.00
C CYS A 66 -7.45 7.01 -5.05
N LEU A 67 -8.55 7.12 -4.31
CA LEU A 67 -9.35 8.35 -4.26
C LEU A 67 -8.69 9.46 -3.44
N ASN A 68 -8.04 9.10 -2.34
CA ASN A 68 -7.45 10.08 -1.41
C ASN A 68 -6.08 10.55 -1.88
N TYR A 69 -5.25 9.62 -2.38
CA TYR A 69 -3.84 9.87 -2.65
C TYR A 69 -3.38 9.51 -4.06
N GLY A 70 -4.27 8.99 -4.92
CA GLY A 70 -3.90 8.62 -6.29
C GLY A 70 -3.31 9.80 -7.07
N PRO A 71 -2.50 9.53 -8.11
CA PRO A 71 -2.33 8.26 -8.81
C PRO A 71 -1.54 7.16 -8.06
N VAL A 72 -1.87 5.90 -8.32
CA VAL A 72 -1.21 4.71 -7.76
C VAL A 72 -0.39 4.00 -8.83
N TYR A 73 0.79 3.50 -8.45
CA TYR A 73 1.76 2.85 -9.33
C TYR A 73 2.09 1.43 -8.86
N ASP A 74 2.36 0.54 -9.81
CA ASP A 74 2.82 -0.84 -9.56
C ASP A 74 4.33 -0.97 -9.38
N GLU A 75 5.10 -0.04 -9.95
CA GLU A 75 6.55 0.00 -9.90
C GLU A 75 7.05 1.07 -8.93
N LYS A 76 8.19 0.80 -8.30
CA LYS A 76 8.84 1.76 -7.40
C LYS A 76 9.24 3.00 -8.21
N PRO A 77 8.88 4.22 -7.75
CA PRO A 77 9.34 5.44 -8.41
C PRO A 77 10.87 5.52 -8.41
N GLY A 78 11.41 6.17 -9.45
CA GLY A 78 12.85 6.27 -9.66
C GLY A 78 13.59 6.92 -8.48
N SER A 79 14.91 6.72 -8.41
CA SER A 79 15.77 7.21 -7.33
C SER A 79 15.78 8.73 -7.13
N HIS A 80 15.20 9.50 -8.05
CA HIS A 80 15.05 10.94 -7.98
C HIS A 80 13.92 11.39 -7.03
N ILE A 81 13.03 10.48 -6.62
CA ILE A 81 11.98 10.75 -5.63
C ILE A 81 12.38 10.09 -4.31
N ARG A 82 12.50 10.88 -3.24
CA ARG A 82 12.84 10.36 -1.92
C ARG A 82 11.63 9.65 -1.28
N PRO A 83 11.84 8.62 -0.45
CA PRO A 83 10.76 8.07 0.36
C PRO A 83 10.25 9.13 1.35
N MET A 84 8.95 9.11 1.65
CA MET A 84 8.30 10.03 2.59
C MET A 84 8.87 9.90 4.01
N CYS A 85 9.13 8.67 4.44
CA CYS A 85 9.84 8.38 5.68
C CYS A 85 11.17 7.71 5.33
N GLU A 86 12.27 8.16 5.93
CA GLU A 86 13.54 7.45 5.86
C GLU A 86 13.33 6.02 6.36
N ARG A 87 13.82 5.05 5.59
CA ARG A 87 14.03 3.71 6.14
C ARG A 87 15.24 3.82 7.05
N ASP A 88 15.04 3.69 8.36
CA ASP A 88 16.14 3.31 9.22
C ASP A 88 16.67 1.96 8.68
N ASP A 89 17.91 1.93 8.19
CA ASP A 89 18.52 0.72 7.63
C ASP A 89 18.58 -0.44 8.66
N ASP A 90 18.44 -0.11 9.95
CA ASP A 90 18.43 -1.04 11.08
C ASP A 90 17.02 -1.54 11.46
N GLN A 91 15.94 -0.96 10.90
CA GLN A 91 14.59 -1.47 11.10
C GLN A 91 14.23 -2.48 10.00
N LEU A 92 14.39 -3.77 10.33
CA LEU A 92 13.73 -4.88 9.66
C LEU A 92 12.20 -4.70 9.79
N TYR A 93 11.61 -3.86 8.95
CA TYR A 93 10.17 -3.82 8.80
C TYR A 93 9.71 -5.17 8.26
N ALA A 94 8.65 -5.70 8.86
CA ALA A 94 7.98 -6.89 8.34
C ALA A 94 7.69 -6.67 6.85
N THR A 95 8.40 -7.41 6.01
CA THR A 95 8.16 -7.41 4.58
C THR A 95 6.74 -7.91 4.34
N PRO A 96 6.16 -7.64 3.16
CA PRO A 96 4.87 -8.20 2.77
C PRO A 96 4.79 -9.73 2.98
N ALA A 97 5.91 -10.43 2.76
CA ALA A 97 6.03 -11.86 3.02
C ALA A 97 5.93 -12.16 4.53
N ASP A 98 6.59 -11.38 5.38
CA ASP A 98 6.57 -11.55 6.84
C ASP A 98 5.16 -11.32 7.41
N ILE A 99 4.42 -10.32 6.92
CA ILE A 99 3.02 -10.06 7.33
C ILE A 99 2.12 -11.26 6.97
N VAL A 100 2.27 -11.79 5.74
CA VAL A 100 1.52 -12.98 5.29
C VAL A 100 1.89 -14.22 6.10
N GLN A 101 3.17 -14.41 6.42
CA GLN A 101 3.64 -15.50 7.27
C GLN A 101 3.07 -15.42 8.70
N VAL A 102 3.07 -14.23 9.31
CA VAL A 102 2.53 -13.99 10.66
C VAL A 102 1.01 -14.25 10.70
N ARG A 103 0.26 -13.89 9.66
CA ARG A 103 -1.18 -14.21 9.59
C ARG A 103 -1.43 -15.71 9.46
N LYS A 104 -0.72 -16.39 8.55
CA LYS A 104 -0.84 -17.85 8.38
C LYS A 104 -0.47 -18.63 9.65
N SER A 105 0.47 -18.13 10.44
CA SER A 105 0.83 -18.77 11.71
C SER A 105 -0.22 -18.54 12.81
N ARG A 106 -0.94 -17.41 12.76
CA ARG A 106 -2.07 -17.12 13.67
C ARG A 106 -3.28 -18.02 13.41
N ASP A 107 -3.58 -18.32 12.14
CA ASP A 107 -4.66 -19.25 11.76
C ASP A 107 -4.38 -20.71 12.18
N LYS A 108 -3.10 -21.06 12.37
CA LYS A 108 -2.67 -22.39 12.79
C LYS A 108 -2.62 -22.61 14.31
N LYS A 109 -2.91 -21.61 15.14
CA LYS A 109 -2.95 -21.83 16.60
C LYS A 109 -4.11 -22.79 16.91
N PRO A 110 -3.83 -24.00 17.44
CA PRO A 110 -4.89 -24.90 17.84
C PRO A 110 -5.73 -24.21 18.92
N ALA A 111 -7.05 -24.28 18.79
CA ALA A 111 -7.96 -23.87 19.84
C ALA A 111 -7.49 -24.53 21.14
N ARG A 112 -7.16 -23.72 22.15
CA ARG A 112 -6.88 -24.23 23.50
C ARG A 112 -8.14 -24.98 23.95
N ARG A 113 -8.06 -26.31 23.95
CA ARG A 113 -9.00 -27.21 24.59
C ARG A 113 -8.81 -27.17 26.09
#